data_AF-A0A840NT98-F1
#
_entry.id   AF-A0A840NT98-F1
#
_cell.length_a   1.000
_cell.length_b   1.000
_cell.length_c   1.000
_cell.angle_alpha   90.00
_cell.angle_beta   90.00
_cell.angle_gamma   90.00
#
_symmetry.space_group_name_H-M   'P 1'
#
loop_
_entity.id
_entity.type
_entity.pdbx_description
1 polymer ?
#
loop_
_entity_poly.entity_id
_entity_poly.type
_entity_poly.pdbx_seq_one_letter_code
_entity_poly.pdbx_strand_id
1 'polypeptide(L)'
;MSTIGLSIMGMVYSPLGAVLASPYPTAIRYTGSSITFNLAGIVGASLAPYIAEHLVQHFDTSYIGYYLLLASFISLLCFVGFTDDEISN
;
A
#
# COMPACT_ATOMS: atom_id res chain seq x y z
N MET A 1 2.06 10.70 -21.28
CA MET A 1 1.62 10.75 -19.87
C MET A 1 1.60 9.37 -19.22
N SER A 2 1.08 8.33 -19.88
CA SER A 2 0.88 6.99 -19.29
C SER A 2 2.16 6.24 -18.92
N THR A 3 3.26 6.43 -19.66
CA THR A 3 4.54 5.76 -19.39
C THR A 3 5.17 6.21 -18.07
N ILE A 4 5.14 7.51 -17.78
CA ILE A 4 5.70 8.07 -16.53
C ILE A 4 4.92 7.54 -15.32
N GLY A 5 3.59 7.51 -15.39
CA GLY A 5 2.75 6.95 -14.32
C GLY A 5 3.03 5.48 -14.06
N LEU A 6 3.14 4.67 -15.12
CA LEU A 6 3.47 3.24 -15.02
C LEU A 6 4.90 3.02 -14.48
N SER A 7 5.87 3.86 -14.86
CA SER A 7 7.24 3.79 -14.32
C SER A 7 7.27 4.06 -12.82
N ILE A 8 6.55 5.08 -12.35
CA ILE A 8 6.44 5.39 -10.91
C ILE A 8 5.72 4.27 -10.16
N MET A 9 4.64 3.74 -10.74
CA MET A 9 3.94 2.59 -10.14
C MET A 9 4.86 1.37 -10.03
N GLY A 10 5.66 1.09 -11.07
CA GLY A 10 6.64 0.01 -11.04
C GLY A 10 7.67 0.16 -9.92
N MET A 11 8.13 1.39 -9.64
CA MET A 11 9.06 1.66 -8.53
C MET A 11 8.43 1.37 -7.16
N VAL A 12 7.16 1.73 -6.96
CA VAL A 12 6.45 1.48 -5.69
C VAL A 12 6.13 0.00 -5.50
N TYR A 13 5.76 -0.71 -6.56
CA TYR A 13 5.39 -2.13 -6.51
C TYR A 13 6.60 -3.08 -6.56
N SER A 14 7.77 -2.61 -6.96
CA SER A 14 9.00 -3.42 -7.03
C SER A 14 9.40 -4.06 -5.68
N PRO A 15 9.49 -3.33 -4.56
CA PRO A 15 9.86 -3.93 -3.28
C PRO A 15 8.74 -4.77 -2.65
N LEU A 16 7.48 -4.53 -3.05
CA LEU A 16 6.30 -5.11 -2.42
C LEU A 16 6.35 -6.66 -2.44
N GLY A 17 6.78 -7.26 -3.56
CA GLY A 17 6.83 -8.72 -3.69
C GLY A 17 7.83 -9.42 -2.76
N ALA A 18 8.99 -8.80 -2.52
CA ALA A 18 10.01 -9.35 -1.62
C ALA A 18 9.56 -9.21 -0.16
N VAL A 19 9.07 -8.03 0.21
CA VAL A 19 8.56 -7.71 1.55
C VAL A 19 7.40 -8.63 1.94
N LEU A 20 6.42 -8.82 1.05
CA LEU A 20 5.25 -9.67 1.35
C LEU A 20 5.62 -11.12 1.64
N ALA A 21 6.69 -11.61 1.01
CA ALA A 21 7.14 -12.99 1.11
C ALA A 21 8.13 -13.24 2.24
N SER A 22 8.76 -12.18 2.78
CA SER A 22 9.77 -12.24 3.84
C SER A 22 9.27 -12.83 5.18
N PRO A 23 8.05 -12.52 5.70
CA PRO A 23 7.63 -13.01 7.00
C PRO A 23 7.15 -14.48 6.97
N TYR A 24 7.02 -15.09 5.79
CA TYR A 24 6.42 -16.43 5.64
C TYR A 24 7.48 -17.53 5.40
N PRO A 25 7.39 -18.68 6.11
CA PRO A 25 8.28 -19.82 5.89
C PRO A 25 8.12 -20.40 4.48
N THR A 26 9.18 -21.02 3.93
CA THR A 26 9.26 -21.53 2.55
C THR A 26 8.06 -22.38 2.12
N ALA A 27 7.54 -23.21 3.01
CA ALA A 27 6.43 -24.12 2.72
C ALA A 27 5.09 -23.41 2.40
N ILE A 28 4.86 -22.21 2.93
CA ILE A 28 3.58 -21.48 2.77
C ILE A 28 3.75 -20.09 2.15
N ARG A 29 4.96 -19.73 1.73
CA ARG A 29 5.31 -18.38 1.28
C ARG A 29 4.40 -17.84 0.18
N TYR A 30 4.15 -18.65 -0.84
CA TYR A 30 3.36 -18.24 -1.99
C TYR A 30 1.87 -18.07 -1.63
N THR A 31 1.31 -19.05 -0.93
CA THR A 31 -0.09 -19.02 -0.48
C THR A 31 -0.33 -17.92 0.54
N GLY A 32 0.57 -17.76 1.53
CA GLY A 32 0.50 -16.71 2.54
C GLY A 32 0.59 -15.31 1.93
N SER A 33 1.55 -15.08 1.03
CA SER A 33 1.69 -13.79 0.34
C SER A 33 0.44 -13.46 -0.49
N SER A 34 -0.10 -14.44 -1.22
CA SER A 34 -1.30 -14.24 -2.05
C SER A 34 -2.54 -13.95 -1.21
N ILE A 35 -2.77 -14.68 -0.12
CA ILE A 35 -3.91 -14.44 0.77
C ILE A 35 -3.80 -13.05 1.39
N THR A 36 -2.63 -12.67 1.90
CA THR A 36 -2.41 -11.35 2.49
C THR A 36 -2.59 -10.24 1.48
N PHE A 37 -2.09 -10.39 0.25
CA PHE A 37 -2.28 -9.41 -0.82
C PHE A 37 -3.76 -9.21 -1.15
N ASN A 38 -4.50 -10.30 -1.35
CA ASN A 38 -5.93 -10.24 -1.68
C ASN A 38 -6.75 -9.64 -0.54
N LEU A 39 -6.47 -10.06 0.70
CA LEU A 39 -7.18 -9.55 1.88
C LEU A 39 -6.89 -8.07 2.10
N ALA A 40 -5.63 -7.66 2.02
CA ALA A 40 -5.23 -6.26 2.09
C ALA A 40 -5.87 -5.43 0.96
N GLY A 41 -5.94 -5.98 -0.25
CA GLY A 41 -6.60 -5.35 -1.39
C GLY A 41 -8.09 -5.12 -1.15
N ILE A 42 -8.82 -6.13 -0.67
CA ILE A 42 -10.26 -6.00 -0.35
C ILE A 42 -10.49 -4.96 0.75
N VAL A 43 -9.70 -5.02 1.83
CA VAL A 43 -9.84 -4.08 2.96
C VAL A 43 -9.46 -2.65 2.54
N GLY A 44 -8.34 -2.48 1.84
CA GLY A 44 -7.89 -1.17 1.37
C GLY A 44 -8.82 -0.54 0.35
N ALA A 45 -9.27 -1.32 -0.65
CA ALA A 45 -10.13 -0.83 -1.72
C ALA A 45 -11.58 -0.55 -1.26
N SER A 46 -12.06 -1.20 -0.20
CA SER A 46 -13.40 -0.93 0.34
C SER A 46 -13.42 0.30 1.26
N LEU A 47 -12.38 0.53 2.05
CA LEU A 47 -12.29 1.67 2.96
C LEU A 47 -11.97 2.99 2.23
N ALA A 48 -11.16 2.93 1.16
CA ALA A 48 -10.77 4.12 0.39
C ALA A 48 -11.94 4.95 -0.18
N PRO A 49 -12.92 4.37 -0.90
CA PRO A 49 -14.04 5.12 -1.43
C PRO A 49 -14.96 5.63 -0.33
N TYR A 50 -15.14 4.88 0.76
CA TYR A 50 -15.97 5.32 1.89
C TYR A 50 -15.43 6.62 2.53
N ILE A 51 -14.13 6.67 2.77
CA ILE A 51 -13.49 7.87 3.31
C ILE A 51 -13.52 9.01 2.29
N ALA A 52 -13.23 8.72 1.02
CA ALA A 52 -13.27 9.72 -0.04
C ALA A 52 -14.66 10.33 -0.22
N GLU A 53 -15.70 9.50 -0.22
CA GLU A 53 -17.10 9.94 -0.32
C GLU A 53 -17.50 10.82 0.86
N HIS A 54 -17.18 10.41 2.09
CA HIS A 54 -17.44 11.22 3.28
C HIS A 54 -16.73 12.58 3.22
N LEU A 55 -15.49 12.61 2.71
CA LEU A 55 -14.70 13.83 2.59
C LEU A 55 -15.27 14.79 1.53
N VAL A 56 -15.76 14.26 0.40
CA VAL A 56 -16.40 15.07 -0.65
C VAL A 56 -17.76 15.60 -0.24
N GLN A 57 -18.51 14.87 0.59
CA GLN A 57 -19.82 15.33 1.07
C GLN A 57 -19.71 16.51 2.06
N HIS A 58 -18.59 16.62 2.78
CA HIS A 58 -18.39 17.66 3.81
C HIS A 58 -17.36 18.73 3.43
N PHE A 59 -16.51 18.48 2.42
CA PHE A 59 -15.43 19.35 2.00
C PHE A 59 -15.28 19.40 0.48
N ASP A 60 -14.47 20.35 -0.02
CA ASP A 60 -14.12 20.44 -1.44
C ASP A 60 -13.26 19.27 -1.94
N THR A 61 -13.31 19.00 -3.25
CA THR A 61 -12.56 17.93 -3.94
C THR A 61 -11.06 17.94 -3.65
N SER A 62 -10.48 19.09 -3.30
CA SER A 62 -9.08 19.23 -2.89
C SER A 62 -8.69 18.35 -1.69
N TYR A 63 -9.64 18.04 -0.80
CA TYR A 63 -9.39 17.21 0.38
C TYR A 63 -9.11 15.75 0.03
N ILE A 64 -9.57 15.25 -1.12
CA ILE A 64 -9.19 13.92 -1.62
C ILE A 64 -7.68 13.86 -1.87
N GLY A 65 -7.12 14.95 -2.41
CA GLY A 65 -5.67 15.07 -2.61
C GLY A 65 -4.90 15.00 -1.30
N TYR A 66 -5.36 15.70 -0.26
CA TYR A 66 -4.76 15.61 1.09
C TYR A 66 -4.89 14.21 1.69
N TYR A 67 -6.02 13.53 1.49
CA TYR A 67 -6.20 12.14 1.92
C TYR A 67 -5.19 11.20 1.26
N LEU A 68 -5.03 11.28 -0.06
CA LEU A 68 -4.06 10.47 -0.80
C LEU A 68 -2.62 10.78 -0.38
N LEU A 69 -2.30 12.04 -0.12
CA LEU A 69 -0.99 12.46 0.37
C LEU A 69 -0.70 11.89 1.77
N LEU A 70 -1.68 11.95 2.67
CA LEU A 70 -1.59 11.37 4.01
C LEU A 70 -1.46 9.84 3.97
N ALA A 71 -2.25 9.16 3.12
CA ALA A 71 -2.15 7.72 2.91
C ALA A 71 -0.77 7.32 2.36
N SER A 72 -0.22 8.08 1.41
CA SER A 72 1.13 7.85 0.89
C SER A 72 2.20 8.06 1.96
N PHE A 73 2.02 9.04 2.85
CA PHE A 73 2.96 9.30 3.95
C PHE A 73 2.95 8.16 4.98
N ILE A 74 1.76 7.65 5.34
CA ILE A 74 1.61 6.48 6.22
C ILE A 74 2.28 5.25 5.61
N SER A 75 2.06 5.01 4.31
CA SER A 75 2.70 3.90 3.59
C SER A 75 4.23 4.00 3.63
N LEU A 76 4.77 5.21 3.43
CA LEU A 76 6.20 5.46 3.48
C LEU A 76 6.78 5.21 4.88
N LEU A 77 6.12 5.69 5.95
CA LEU A 77 6.55 5.44 7.32
C LEU A 77 6.55 3.95 7.66
N CYS A 78 5.51 3.23 7.24
CA CYS A 78 5.43 1.78 7.44
C CYS A 78 6.55 1.03 6.71
N PHE A 79 6.84 1.42 5.47
CA PHE A 79 7.92 0.83 4.68
C PHE A 79 9.30 1.05 5.30
N VAL A 80 9.56 2.28 5.79
CA VAL A 80 10.81 2.60 6.49
C VAL A 80 10.93 1.78 7.78
N GLY A 81 9.88 1.72 8.61
CA GLY A 81 9.90 0.93 9.84
C GLY A 81 10.09 -0.57 9.60
N PHE A 82 9.50 -1.13 8.54
CA PHE A 82 9.67 -2.55 8.20
C PHE A 82 11.12 -2.88 7.78
N THR A 83 11.82 -1.92 7.16
CA THR A 83 13.22 -2.10 6.74
C THR A 83 14.15 -2.23 7.95
N ASP A 84 13.86 -1.55 9.06
CA ASP A 84 14.70 -1.59 10.27
C ASP A 84 14.65 -2.97 10.97
N ASP A 85 13.49 -3.65 10.94
CA ASP A 85 13.33 -4.98 11.53
C ASP A 85 14.06 -6.09 10.72
N GLU A 86 14.22 -5.94 9.40
CA GLU A 86 14.92 -6.92 8.55
C GLU A 86 16.46 -6.72 8.58
N ILE A 87 16.96 -5.52 8.87
CA ILE A 87 18.40 -5.25 8.99
C ILE A 87 18.94 -5.66 10.38
N SER A 88 18.07 -5.75 11.39
CA SER A 88 18.44 -6.07 12.78
C SER A 88 18.52 -7.57 13.11
N ASN A 89 18.16 -8.49 12.20
CA ASN A 89 18.13 -9.94 12.43
C ASN A 89 18.83 -10.73 11.33
#